data_AF-A0A923NBM1-F1
#
_entry.id   AF-A0A923NBM1-F1
#
_cell.length_a   1.000
_cell.length_b   1.000
_cell.length_c   1.000
_cell.angle_alpha   90.00
_cell.angle_beta   90.00
_cell.angle_gamma   90.00
#
_symmetry.space_group_name_H-M   'P 1'
#
loop_
_entity.id
_entity.type
_entity.pdbx_description
1 polymer ?
#
loop_
_entity_poly.entity_id
_entity_poly.type
_entity_poly.pdbx_seq_one_letter_code
_entity_poly.pdbx_strand_id
1 'polypeptide(L)'
;MKIRIRTKTMNLSLPVPVSAAGMVIRKIPDSVFANLQKSVPEPYSAFCSREALLFLVRECAGTLRTIHNLEIIHIETEGGTYISIKM
;
A
#
# COMPACT_ATOMS: atom_id res chain seq x y z
N MET A 1 6.05 -7.90 -6.85
CA MET A 1 5.64 -6.52 -6.53
C MET A 1 6.88 -5.65 -6.42
N LYS A 2 6.76 -4.34 -6.62
CA LYS A 2 7.85 -3.39 -6.43
C LYS A 2 7.33 -2.22 -5.61
N ILE A 3 8.08 -1.82 -4.58
CA ILE A 3 7.81 -0.59 -3.84
C ILE A 3 8.67 0.50 -4.44
N ARG A 4 8.05 1.58 -4.89
CA ARG A 4 8.74 2.80 -5.27
C ARG A 4 8.44 3.87 -4.22
N ILE A 5 9.50 4.51 -3.71
CA ILE A 5 9.43 5.66 -2.80
C ILE A 5 10.12 6.84 -3.48
N ARG A 6 9.40 7.94 -3.72
CA ARG A 6 9.90 9.17 -4.32
C ARG A 6 9.55 10.36 -3.45
N THR A 7 10.53 10.89 -2.77
CA THR A 7 10.43 12.15 -2.03
C THR A 7 11.20 13.24 -2.77
N LYS A 8 11.16 14.49 -2.26
CA LYS A 8 11.97 15.59 -2.80
C LYS A 8 13.48 15.26 -2.80
N THR A 9 13.94 14.37 -1.93
CA THR A 9 15.37 14.07 -1.70
C THR A 9 15.76 12.62 -1.98
N MET A 10 14.80 11.72 -2.24
CA MET A 10 15.06 10.29 -2.37
C MET A 10 14.21 9.67 -3.48
N ASN A 11 14.84 8.82 -4.30
CA ASN A 11 14.15 7.98 -5.26
C ASN A 11 14.62 6.52 -5.08
N LEU A 12 13.81 5.73 -4.39
CA LEU A 12 14.08 4.35 -4.03
C LEU A 12 13.11 3.42 -4.76
N SER A 13 13.63 2.34 -5.33
CA SER A 13 12.83 1.31 -6.01
C SER A 13 13.28 -0.06 -5.53
N LEU A 14 12.52 -0.67 -4.64
CA LEU A 14 12.81 -1.96 -4.04
C LEU A 14 11.89 -3.05 -4.60
N PRO A 15 12.43 -4.10 -5.23
CA PRO A 15 11.64 -5.31 -5.46
C PRO A 15 11.30 -5.93 -4.11
N VAL A 16 10.01 -6.18 -3.87
CA VAL A 16 9.56 -6.82 -2.63
C VAL A 16 8.91 -8.15 -2.99
N PRO A 17 9.36 -9.27 -2.42
CA PRO A 17 8.64 -10.53 -2.60
C PRO A 17 7.30 -10.43 -1.90
N VAL A 18 6.24 -11.04 -2.45
CA VAL A 18 4.90 -11.02 -1.84
C VAL A 18 4.92 -11.54 -0.40
N SER A 19 5.83 -12.47 -0.09
CA SER A 19 6.07 -12.95 1.27
C SER A 19 6.49 -11.87 2.28
N ALA A 20 7.13 -10.78 1.82
CA ALA A 20 7.57 -9.67 2.67
C ALA A 20 6.57 -8.50 2.72
N ALA A 21 5.46 -8.57 1.96
CA ALA A 21 4.46 -7.49 1.92
C ALA A 21 3.89 -7.17 3.32
N GLY A 22 3.64 -8.19 4.15
CA GLY A 22 3.16 -7.98 5.51
C GLY A 22 4.14 -7.21 6.41
N MET A 23 5.45 -7.39 6.22
CA MET A 23 6.48 -6.65 6.97
C MET A 23 6.45 -5.17 6.61
N VAL A 24 6.31 -4.85 5.32
CA VAL A 24 6.19 -3.48 4.83
C VAL A 24 4.93 -2.83 5.40
N ILE A 25 3.78 -3.51 5.32
CA ILE A 25 2.50 -2.97 5.79
C ILE A 25 2.56 -2.61 7.27
N ARG A 26 3.24 -3.41 8.11
CA ARG A 26 3.42 -3.13 9.54
C ARG A 26 4.25 -1.86 9.81
N LYS A 27 5.02 -1.37 8.84
CA LYS A 27 5.85 -0.16 8.97
C LYS A 27 5.16 1.10 8.47
N ILE A 28 4.01 0.99 7.81
CA ILE A 28 3.22 2.16 7.38
C ILE A 28 2.75 2.93 8.63
N PRO A 29 2.89 4.25 8.74
CA PRO A 29 2.40 5.01 9.90
C PRO A 29 0.87 4.97 10.06
N ASP A 30 0.37 5.02 11.29
CA ASP A 30 -1.09 5.04 11.56
C ASP A 30 -1.80 6.26 10.95
N SER A 31 -1.07 7.39 10.84
CA SER A 31 -1.58 8.62 10.21
C SER A 31 -2.02 8.41 8.75
N VAL A 32 -1.38 7.48 8.03
CA VAL A 32 -1.77 7.13 6.66
C VAL A 32 -3.16 6.48 6.65
N PHE A 33 -3.40 5.52 7.54
CA PHE A 33 -4.70 4.84 7.64
C PHE A 33 -5.80 5.79 8.15
N ALA A 34 -5.48 6.65 9.12
CA ALA A 34 -6.42 7.66 9.61
C ALA A 34 -6.83 8.67 8.52
N ASN A 35 -5.88 9.10 7.68
CA ASN A 35 -6.19 9.96 6.54
C ASN A 35 -7.00 9.23 5.47
N LEU A 36 -6.66 7.96 5.20
CA LEU A 36 -7.39 7.13 4.23
C LEU A 36 -8.85 6.94 4.64
N GLN A 37 -9.12 6.62 5.91
CA GLN A 37 -10.47 6.49 6.45
C GLN A 37 -11.31 7.76 6.29
N LYS A 38 -10.71 8.95 6.46
CA LYS A 38 -11.40 10.23 6.26
C LYS A 38 -11.75 10.51 4.80
N SER A 39 -10.92 10.00 3.87
CA SER A 39 -11.07 10.25 2.43
C SER A 39 -12.00 9.25 1.73
N VAL A 40 -12.32 8.13 2.37
CA VAL A 40 -13.10 7.05 1.79
C VAL A 40 -14.51 7.04 2.42
N PRO A 41 -15.58 7.05 1.62
CA PRO A 41 -16.95 7.06 2.14
C PRO A 41 -17.33 5.73 2.82
N GLU A 42 -18.28 5.80 3.74
CA GLU A 42 -18.93 4.61 4.31
C GLU A 42 -19.64 3.77 3.23
N PRO A 43 -19.66 2.43 3.35
CA PRO A 43 -19.09 1.61 4.42
C PRO A 43 -17.60 1.28 4.20
N TYR A 44 -16.98 1.82 3.15
CA TYR A 44 -15.66 1.39 2.69
C TYR A 44 -14.52 1.88 3.59
N SER A 45 -14.76 2.94 4.37
CA SER A 45 -13.84 3.45 5.38
C SER A 45 -13.42 2.35 6.37
N ALA A 46 -14.33 1.41 6.70
CA ALA A 46 -14.10 0.33 7.64
C ALA A 46 -13.01 -0.66 7.18
N PHE A 47 -12.75 -0.72 5.87
CA PHE A 47 -11.69 -1.55 5.30
C PHE A 47 -10.34 -0.81 5.18
N CYS A 48 -10.29 0.47 5.54
CA CYS A 48 -9.09 1.30 5.46
C CYS A 48 -8.26 1.22 6.75
N SER A 49 -7.98 0.00 7.23
CA SER A 49 -7.13 -0.25 8.41
C SER A 49 -5.90 -1.08 8.06
N ARG A 50 -4.90 -1.02 8.94
CA ARG A 50 -3.69 -1.84 8.81
C ARG A 50 -4.05 -3.32 8.85
N GLU A 51 -4.96 -3.68 9.75
CA GLU A 51 -5.41 -5.05 10.01
C GLU A 51 -6.13 -5.61 8.78
N ALA A 52 -7.03 -4.80 8.19
CA ALA A 52 -7.71 -5.17 6.95
C ALA A 52 -6.71 -5.40 5.81
N LEU A 53 -5.73 -4.50 5.65
CA LEU A 53 -4.72 -4.65 4.59
C LEU A 53 -3.81 -5.87 4.81
N LEU A 54 -3.42 -6.15 6.06
CA LEU A 54 -2.66 -7.36 6.42
C LEU A 54 -3.45 -8.64 6.16
N PHE A 55 -4.75 -8.64 6.50
CA PHE A 55 -5.65 -9.74 6.21
C PHE A 55 -5.75 -9.98 4.70
N LEU A 56 -6.03 -8.94 3.91
CA LEU A 56 -6.13 -9.04 2.46
C LEU A 56 -4.85 -9.57 1.82
N VAL A 57 -3.68 -9.08 2.21
CA VAL A 57 -2.40 -9.56 1.67
C VAL A 57 -2.15 -11.02 2.02
N ARG A 58 -2.54 -11.47 3.21
CA ARG A 58 -2.41 -12.87 3.62
C ARG A 58 -3.33 -13.77 2.80
N GLU A 59 -4.61 -13.46 2.74
CA GLU A 59 -5.61 -14.30 2.08
C GLU A 59 -5.44 -14.28 0.55
N CYS A 60 -5.05 -13.14 -0.02
CA CYS A 60 -4.81 -13.01 -1.45
C CYS A 60 -3.37 -13.32 -1.87
N ALA A 61 -2.50 -13.82 -0.98
CA ALA A 61 -1.08 -14.05 -1.28
C ALA A 61 -0.87 -14.98 -2.50
N GLY A 62 -1.72 -15.98 -2.67
CA GLY A 62 -1.71 -16.85 -3.86
C GLY A 62 -1.96 -16.05 -5.14
N THR A 63 -3.07 -15.32 -5.19
CA THR A 63 -3.46 -14.46 -6.33
C THR A 63 -2.43 -13.36 -6.61
N LEU A 64 -1.89 -12.72 -5.58
CA LEU A 64 -0.88 -11.67 -5.73
C LEU A 64 0.44 -12.20 -6.32
N ARG A 65 0.73 -13.49 -6.17
CA ARG A 65 1.90 -14.13 -6.81
C ARG A 65 1.66 -14.42 -8.30
N THR A 66 0.42 -14.64 -8.71
CA THR A 66 0.08 -14.93 -10.11
C THR A 66 -0.09 -13.66 -10.95
N ILE A 67 -0.31 -12.50 -10.32
CA ILE A 67 -0.35 -11.23 -11.03
C ILE A 67 1.08 -10.76 -11.33
N HIS A 68 1.50 -10.99 -12.57
CA HIS A 68 2.74 -10.44 -13.09
C HIS A 68 2.59 -8.93 -13.29
N ASN A 69 3.66 -8.16 -13.02
CA ASN A 69 3.74 -6.71 -13.22
C ASN A 69 2.82 -5.79 -12.38
N LEU A 70 2.13 -6.31 -11.35
CA LEU A 70 1.37 -5.45 -10.44
C LEU A 70 2.29 -4.42 -9.77
N GLU A 71 2.06 -3.15 -10.11
CA GLU A 71 2.75 -2.01 -9.52
C GLU A 71 1.78 -1.19 -8.69
N ILE A 72 1.90 -1.31 -7.36
CA ILE A 72 1.19 -0.44 -6.42
C ILE A 72 2.18 0.65 -6.01
N ILE A 73 2.06 1.81 -6.65
CA ILE A 73 2.86 2.99 -6.31
C ILE A 73 2.03 3.85 -5.36
N HIS A 74 2.52 4.04 -4.13
CA HIS A 74 1.95 4.98 -3.17
C HIS A 74 3.05 5.86 -2.63
N ILE A 75 3.00 7.15 -2.96
CA ILE A 75 3.88 8.15 -2.36
C ILE A 75 3.21 9.50 -2.40
N GLU A 76 3.21 10.20 -1.27
CA GLU A 76 2.93 11.64 -1.29
C GLU A 76 3.72 12.49 -0.31
N THR A 77 3.68 13.78 -0.67
CA THR A 77 4.43 14.91 -0.13
C THR A 77 3.45 15.88 0.54
N GLU A 78 3.89 17.09 0.92
CA GLU A 78 3.12 18.07 1.72
C GLU A 78 1.68 18.42 1.24
N GLY A 79 1.19 17.92 0.09
CA GLY A 79 -0.06 18.31 -0.56
C GLY A 79 -1.18 17.26 -0.76
N GLY A 80 -1.07 15.99 -0.33
CA GLY A 80 -2.14 14.98 -0.52
C GLY A 80 -1.70 13.56 -0.18
N THR A 81 -2.51 12.50 -0.39
CA THR A 81 -2.00 11.12 -0.66
C THR A 81 -2.63 10.43 -1.91
N TYR A 82 -1.83 9.96 -2.89
CA TYR A 82 -2.25 9.38 -4.17
C TYR A 82 -1.67 7.97 -4.31
N ILE A 83 -2.57 7.02 -4.58
CA ILE A 83 -2.25 5.63 -4.87
C ILE A 83 -2.46 5.42 -6.38
N SER A 84 -1.39 5.10 -7.10
CA SER A 84 -1.43 4.69 -8.50
C SER A 84 -1.27 3.17 -8.59
N ILE A 85 -2.33 2.50 -9.04
CA ILE A 85 -2.32 1.08 -9.36
C ILE A 85 -2.13 0.99 -10.88
N LYS A 86 -1.06 0.33 -11.31
CA LYS A 86 -0.81 0.02 -12.73
C LYS A 86 -0.80 -1.49 -12.93
N MET A 87 -1.47 -1.92 -14.01
CA MET A 87 -1.45 -3.28 -14.53
C MET A 87 -0.56 -3.34 -15.77
#